data_AF-A0A7K0V2G9-F1
#
_entry.id   AF-A0A7K0V2G9-F1
#
_cell.length_a   1.000
_cell.length_b   1.000
_cell.length_c   1.000
_cell.angle_alpha   90.00
_cell.angle_beta   90.00
_cell.angle_gamma   90.00
#
_symmetry.space_group_name_H-M   'P 1'
#
loop_
_entity.id
_entity.type
_entity.pdbx_description
1 polymer ?
#
loop_
_entity_poly.entity_id
_entity_poly.type
_entity_poly.pdbx_seq_one_letter_code
_entity_poly.pdbx_strand_id
1 'polypeptide(L)' 'MQRIGRGELIENTIPTLDDLTAYVAAVTPDDVRRVARRMFEGPEVLAVAGPFDESDFTAQAI' A
#
# COMPACT_ATOMS: atom_id res chain seq x y z
N MET A 1 -1.47 18.44 -11.28
CA MET A 1 -1.91 17.80 -12.55
C MET A 1 -1.08 16.56 -12.81
N GLN A 2 -1.46 15.42 -12.23
CA GLN A 2 -0.79 14.12 -12.44
C GLN A 2 -1.80 13.01 -12.78
N ARG A 3 -3.07 13.18 -12.38
CA ARG A 3 -4.11 12.15 -12.49
C ARG A 3 -4.50 11.80 -13.93
N ILE A 4 -4.67 12.79 -14.81
CA ILE A 4 -5.07 12.55 -16.22
C ILE A 4 -3.90 11.94 -17.00
N GLY A 5 -2.73 12.57 -16.97
CA GLY A 5 -1.55 12.06 -17.68
C GLY A 5 -1.12 10.68 -17.21
N ARG A 6 -1.13 10.41 -15.91
CA ARG A 6 -0.84 9.08 -15.36
C ARG A 6 -1.94 8.06 -15.69
N GLY A 7 -3.21 8.45 -15.57
CA GLY A 7 -4.34 7.58 -15.84
C GLY A 7 -4.34 7.07 -17.28
N GLU A 8 -4.06 7.93 -18.25
CA GLU A 8 -3.90 7.54 -19.65
C GLU A 8 -2.69 6.63 -19.88
N LEU A 9 -1.54 6.95 -19.30
CA LEU A 9 -0.29 6.26 -19.61
C LEU A 9 -0.10 4.92 -18.87
N ILE A 10 -0.63 4.79 -17.66
CA ILE A 10 -0.42 3.62 -16.80
C ILE A 10 -1.66 2.73 -16.75
N GLU A 11 -2.83 3.36 -16.60
CA GLU A 11 -4.07 2.68 -16.25
C GLU A 11 -4.99 2.53 -17.49
N ASN A 12 -4.69 3.24 -18.58
CA ASN A 12 -5.48 3.34 -19.81
C ASN A 12 -6.96 3.66 -19.55
N THR A 13 -7.22 4.38 -18.46
CA THR A 13 -8.55 4.80 -18.03
C THR A 13 -8.45 6.06 -17.16
N ILE A 14 -9.44 6.95 -17.27
CA ILE A 14 -9.58 8.11 -16.39
C ILE A 14 -10.91 7.96 -15.65
N PRO A 15 -10.92 7.41 -14.43
CA PRO A 15 -12.14 7.35 -13.64
C PRO A 15 -12.66 8.75 -13.33
N THR A 16 -13.98 8.90 -13.32
CA THR A 16 -14.64 10.14 -12.86
C THR A 16 -14.47 10.30 -11.35
N LEU A 17 -14.85 11.45 -10.82
CA LEU A 17 -14.83 11.66 -9.36
C LEU A 17 -15.84 10.75 -8.65
N ASP A 18 -16.98 10.49 -9.28
CA ASP A 18 -18.01 9.61 -8.75
C ASP A 18 -17.52 8.16 -8.71
N ASP A 19 -16.83 7.70 -9.76
CA ASP A 19 -16.22 6.36 -9.79
C ASP A 19 -15.23 6.16 -8.65
N LEU A 20 -14.34 7.14 -8.43
CA LEU A 20 -13.36 7.09 -7.34
C LEU A 20 -14.02 7.00 -5.97
N THR A 21 -15.11 7.74 -5.77
CA THR A 21 -15.86 7.72 -4.51
C THR A 21 -16.57 6.37 -4.32
N ALA A 22 -17.15 5.83 -5.39
CA ALA A 22 -17.80 4.52 -5.39
C ALA A 22 -16.80 3.39 -5.08
N TYR A 23 -15.60 3.43 -5.64
CA TYR A 23 -14.56 2.43 -5.36
C TYR A 23 -14.18 2.37 -3.88
N VAL A 24 -14.01 3.53 -3.25
CA VAL A 24 -13.68 3.60 -1.82
C VAL A 24 -14.87 3.14 -0.97
N ALA A 25 -16.08 3.54 -1.32
CA ALA A 25 -17.30 3.15 -0.61
C ALA A 25 -17.60 1.65 -0.70
N ALA A 26 -17.15 0.98 -1.76
CA ALA A 26 -17.35 -0.44 -1.97
C ALA A 26 -16.43 -1.34 -1.12
N VAL A 27 -15.39 -0.78 -0.47
CA VAL A 27 -14.41 -1.57 0.29
C VAL A 27 -15.05 -2.17 1.54
N THR A 28 -14.95 -3.49 1.69
CA THR A 28 -15.47 -4.21 2.86
C THR A 28 -14.36 -4.58 3.86
N PRO A 29 -14.71 -4.92 5.12
CA PRO A 29 -13.74 -5.46 6.08
C PRO A 29 -13.04 -6.73 5.59
N ASP A 30 -13.71 -7.57 4.80
CA ASP A 30 -13.12 -8.80 4.26
C ASP A 30 -12.08 -8.51 3.18
N ASP A 31 -12.30 -7.48 2.36
CA ASP A 31 -11.30 -6.98 1.41
C ASP A 31 -10.05 -6.50 2.13
N VAL A 32 -10.22 -5.76 3.23
CA VAL A 32 -9.10 -5.28 4.04
C VAL A 32 -8.31 -6.46 4.62
N ARG A 33 -8.98 -7.45 5.24
CA ARG A 33 -8.29 -8.63 5.78
C ARG A 33 -7.54 -9.41 4.70
N ARG A 34 -8.15 -9.58 3.51
CA ARG A 34 -7.54 -10.26 2.36
C ARG A 34 -6.27 -9.55 1.89
N VAL A 35 -6.31 -8.22 1.76
CA VAL A 35 -5.15 -7.42 1.34
C VAL A 35 -4.08 -7.42 2.42
N ALA A 36 -4.45 -7.20 3.68
CA ALA A 36 -3.51 -7.22 4.80
C ALA A 36 -2.75 -8.54 4.88
N ARG A 37 -3.47 -9.68 4.79
CA ARG A 37 -2.84 -10.99 4.77
C ARG A 37 -1.81 -11.10 3.63
N ARG A 38 -2.18 -10.74 2.40
CA ARG A 38 -1.26 -10.77 1.25
C ARG A 38 -0.04 -9.86 1.44
N MET A 39 -0.20 -8.70 2.07
CA MET A 39 0.90 -7.75 2.28
C MET A 39 1.90 -8.25 3.34
N PHE A 40 1.41 -8.91 4.40
CA PHE A 40 2.22 -9.38 5.53
C PHE A 40 2.63 -10.87 5.43
N GLU A 41 2.28 -11.56 4.35
CA GLU A 41 2.72 -12.94 4.07
C GLU A 41 4.21 -13.00 3.67
N GLY A 42 4.82 -11.88 3.25
CA GLY A 42 6.21 -11.83 2.77
C GLY A 42 7.24 -11.43 3.84
N PRO A 43 8.54 -11.52 3.51
CA PRO A 43 9.61 -11.07 4.40
C PRO A 43 9.52 -9.56 4.66
N GLU A 44 9.77 -9.17 5.92
CA GLU A 44 9.83 -7.77 6.30
C GLU A 44 11.10 -7.09 5.74
N VAL A 45 10.97 -5.83 5.34
CA VAL A 45 12.08 -5.02 4.82
C VAL A 45 12.26 -3.81 5.71
N LEU A 46 13.43 -3.70 6.34
CA LEU A 46 13.84 -2.59 7.19
C LEU A 46 14.96 -1.79 6.51
N ALA A 47 14.81 -0.46 6.44
CA ALA A 47 15.83 0.45 5.92
C ALA A 47 16.09 1.57 6.94
N VAL A 48 17.34 1.71 7.38
CA VAL A 48 17.75 2.64 8.43
C VAL A 48 19.01 3.40 8.01
N ALA A 49 19.12 4.67 8.37
CA ALA A 49 20.30 5.50 8.12
C ALA A 49 20.65 6.36 9.34
N GLY A 50 21.86 6.17 9.89
CA GLY A 50 22.35 6.85 11.09
C GLY A 50 23.30 5.95 11.89
N PRO A 51 23.79 6.41 13.05
CA PRO A 51 24.57 5.57 13.95
C PRO A 51 23.63 4.62 14.69
N PHE A 52 23.63 3.36 14.30
CA PHE A 52 22.86 2.30 14.94
C PHE A 52 23.72 1.04 14.99
N ASP A 53 23.50 0.23 16.02
CA ASP A 53 24.10 -1.09 16.15
C ASP A 53 23.08 -2.17 15.76
N GLU A 54 23.54 -3.34 15.31
CA GLU A 54 22.66 -4.45 14.90
C GLU A 54 21.72 -4.90 16.04
N SER A 55 22.14 -4.72 17.29
CA SER A 55 21.33 -4.97 18.49
C SER A 55 20.10 -4.08 18.62
N ASP A 56 20.07 -2.92 17.94
CA ASP A 56 18.92 -2.01 17.94
C ASP A 56 17.74 -2.56 17.12
N PHE A 57 18.02 -3.51 16.21
CA PHE A 57 17.04 -4.09 15.29
C PHE A 57 16.88 -5.61 15.43
N THR A 58 17.63 -6.21 16.36
CA THR A 58 17.44 -7.60 16.75
C THR A 58 16.21 -7.69 17.67
N ALA A 59 15.01 -7.57 17.11
CA ALA A 59 13.78 -7.55 17.91
C ALA A 59 13.08 -8.91 17.93
N GLN A 60 12.77 -9.33 19.15
CA GLN A 60 11.62 -10.12 19.58
C GLN A 60 10.44 -10.00 18.59
N ALA A 61 9.94 -11.15 18.13
CA ALA A 61 8.80 -11.25 17.23
C ALA A 61 7.57 -10.51 17.81
N ILE A 62 6.95 -9.67 16.98
CA ILE A 62 5.62 -9.10 17.23
C ILE A 62 4.58 -10.23 17.18
#